data_AF-A0A382MTU2-F1
#
_entry.id   AF-A0A382MTU2-F1
#
_cell.length_a   1.000
_cell.length_b   1.000
_cell.length_c   1.000
_cell.angle_alpha   90.00
_cell.angle_beta   90.00
_cell.angle_gamma   90.00
#
_symmetry.space_group_name_H-M   'P 1'
#
loop_
_entity.id
_entity.type
_entity.pdbx_description
1 polymer ?
#
loop_
_entity_poly.entity_id
_entity_poly.type
_entity_poly.pdbx_seq_one_letter_code
_entity_poly.pdbx_strand_id
1 'polypeptide(L)'
;MILMKNQNHLLLFTLFLLFLPINALADSVNISIDLPIYTKSDILTIYGNISSETSFQIIITDPDGEIVFDEEIIELAGDFSHNFIMGELELNRSGTYDISVIYN
;
A
#
# COMPACT_ATOMS: atom_id res chain seq x y z
N MET A 1 -42.56 31.49 13.06
CA MET A 1 -41.44 31.01 13.91
C MET A 1 -40.98 29.57 13.60
N ILE A 2 -41.23 29.04 12.39
CA ILE A 2 -40.72 27.71 11.96
C ILE A 2 -39.59 27.88 10.92
N LEU A 3 -39.59 29.00 10.19
CA LEU A 3 -38.62 29.29 9.12
C LEU A 3 -37.18 29.54 9.64
N MET A 4 -37.02 30.25 10.78
CA MET A 4 -35.69 30.52 11.37
C MET A 4 -35.02 29.28 11.98
N LYS A 5 -35.79 28.28 12.40
CA LYS A 5 -35.23 27.05 13.01
C LYS A 5 -34.50 26.19 11.97
N ASN A 6 -35.01 26.13 10.75
CA ASN A 6 -34.42 25.36 9.66
C ASN A 6 -33.12 26.01 9.11
N GLN A 7 -33.05 27.35 9.14
CA GLN A 7 -31.88 28.12 8.73
C GLN A 7 -30.66 27.80 9.61
N ASN A 8 -30.85 27.66 10.93
CA ASN A 8 -29.76 27.34 11.85
C ASN A 8 -29.16 25.93 11.63
N HIS A 9 -30.00 24.95 11.28
CA HIS A 9 -29.53 23.61 10.95
C HIS A 9 -28.79 23.58 9.61
N LEU A 10 -29.27 24.34 8.62
CA LEU A 10 -28.59 24.48 7.34
C LEU A 10 -27.20 25.12 7.53
N LEU A 11 -27.12 26.19 8.34
CA LEU A 11 -25.87 26.88 8.66
C LEU A 11 -24.86 25.97 9.38
N LEU A 12 -25.33 25.17 10.34
CA LEU A 12 -24.51 24.20 11.04
C LEU A 12 -23.99 23.09 10.11
N PHE A 13 -24.83 22.62 9.18
CA PHE A 13 -24.45 21.63 8.18
C PHE A 13 -23.43 22.18 7.18
N THR A 14 -23.60 23.42 6.71
CA THR A 14 -22.61 24.09 5.86
C THR A 14 -21.28 24.29 6.58
N LEU A 15 -21.31 24.64 7.87
CA LEU A 15 -20.12 24.76 8.70
C LEU A 15 -19.41 23.40 8.88
N PHE A 16 -20.16 22.31 9.06
CA PHE A 16 -19.61 20.96 9.11
C PHE A 16 -18.92 20.55 7.80
N LEU A 17 -19.51 20.87 6.65
CA LEU A 17 -18.91 20.61 5.33
C LEU A 17 -17.63 21.41 5.07
N LEU A 18 -17.51 22.61 5.65
CA LEU A 18 -16.29 23.44 5.58
C LEU A 18 -15.09 22.82 6.30
N PHE A 19 -15.34 21.96 7.29
CA PHE A 19 -14.31 21.19 8.00
C PHE A 19 -14.16 19.78 7.46
N LEU A 20 -14.86 19.41 6.38
CA LEU A 20 -14.69 18.09 5.79
C LEU A 20 -13.29 18.04 5.14
N PRO A 21 -12.42 17.11 5.53
CA PRO A 21 -11.13 16.95 4.87
C PRO A 21 -11.37 16.54 3.41
N ILE A 22 -11.08 17.45 2.48
CA ILE A 22 -11.27 17.25 1.03
C ILE A 22 -10.33 16.13 0.51
N ASN A 23 -9.25 15.86 1.25
CA ASN A 23 -8.22 14.87 0.91
C ASN A 23 -8.34 13.56 1.71
N ALA A 24 -9.54 13.20 2.20
CA ALA A 24 -9.74 11.96 2.95
C ALA A 24 -9.79 10.70 2.06
N LEU A 25 -9.73 10.85 0.74
CA LEU A 25 -9.58 9.74 -0.20
C LEU A 25 -8.09 9.50 -0.39
N ALA A 26 -7.53 8.56 0.37
CA ALA A 26 -6.20 8.04 0.10
C ALA A 26 -6.27 7.20 -1.18
N ASP A 27 -5.28 7.36 -2.06
CA ASP A 27 -5.12 6.46 -3.19
C ASP A 27 -4.88 5.05 -2.67
N SER A 28 -5.73 4.11 -3.08
CA SER A 28 -5.58 2.71 -2.70
C SER A 28 -4.61 2.05 -3.66
N VAL A 29 -3.51 1.53 -3.12
CA VAL A 29 -2.54 0.77 -3.90
C VAL A 29 -2.86 -0.71 -3.70
N ASN A 30 -3.25 -1.38 -4.78
CA ASN A 30 -3.54 -2.81 -4.76
C ASN A 30 -2.27 -3.57 -5.09
N ILE A 31 -1.73 -4.32 -4.13
CA ILE A 31 -0.51 -5.11 -4.30
C ILE A 31 -0.79 -6.55 -3.87
N SER A 32 -0.27 -7.48 -4.65
CA SER A 32 -0.37 -8.91 -4.39
C SER A 32 0.91 -9.62 -4.81
N ILE A 33 1.02 -10.87 -4.40
CA ILE A 33 2.08 -11.80 -4.78
C ILE A 33 1.50 -12.96 -5.60
N ASP A 34 2.36 -13.62 -6.37
CA ASP A 34 1.94 -14.69 -7.30
C ASP A 34 1.75 -16.05 -6.64
N LEU A 35 2.52 -16.37 -5.60
CA LEU A 35 2.45 -17.66 -4.90
C LEU A 35 2.36 -17.47 -3.38
N PRO A 36 1.70 -18.39 -2.66
CA PRO A 36 1.66 -18.36 -1.20
C PRO A 36 2.90 -18.96 -0.53
N ILE A 37 3.68 -19.78 -1.27
CA ILE A 37 4.86 -20.50 -0.75
C ILE A 37 5.92 -20.54 -1.86
N TYR A 38 7.16 -20.21 -1.51
CA TYR A 38 8.29 -20.17 -2.44
C TYR A 38 9.41 -21.12 -2.03
N THR A 39 10.15 -21.57 -3.03
CA THR A 39 11.42 -22.28 -2.94
C THR A 39 12.53 -21.43 -3.57
N LYS A 40 13.80 -21.77 -3.32
CA LYS A 40 14.95 -21.00 -3.82
C LYS A 40 15.05 -20.92 -5.35
N SER A 41 14.39 -21.81 -6.08
CA SER A 41 14.35 -21.78 -7.55
C SER A 41 13.24 -20.89 -8.11
N ASP A 42 12.33 -20.43 -7.27
CA ASP A 42 11.16 -19.68 -7.72
C ASP A 42 11.49 -18.20 -7.92
N ILE A 43 10.63 -17.54 -8.68
CA ILE A 43 10.62 -16.09 -8.85
C ILE A 43 9.43 -15.57 -8.04
N LEU A 44 9.70 -14.66 -7.10
CA LEU A 44 8.66 -13.91 -6.40
C LEU A 44 8.25 -12.74 -7.29
N THR A 45 7.00 -12.73 -7.72
CA THR A 45 6.42 -11.63 -8.49
C THR A 45 5.51 -10.81 -7.58
N ILE A 46 5.89 -9.56 -7.33
CA ILE A 46 5.01 -8.56 -6.70
C ILE A 46 4.32 -7.79 -7.83
N TYR A 47 2.99 -7.75 -7.83
CA TYR A 47 2.24 -7.06 -8.87
C TYR A 47 1.08 -6.26 -8.29
N GLY A 48 0.63 -5.30 -9.06
CA GLY A 48 -0.42 -4.40 -8.61
C GLY A 48 -0.87 -3.41 -9.65
N ASN A 49 -1.72 -2.48 -9.21
CA ASN A 49 -2.16 -1.35 -10.01
C ASN A 49 -2.05 -0.06 -9.18
N ILE A 50 -1.54 1.00 -9.82
CA ILE A 50 -1.33 2.31 -9.20
C ILE A 50 -1.98 3.41 -10.04
N SER A 51 -2.62 4.37 -9.38
CA SER A 51 -3.38 5.46 -10.00
C SER A 51 -2.51 6.59 -10.55
N SER A 52 -1.31 6.77 -9.98
CA SER A 52 -0.34 7.80 -10.33
C SER A 52 1.08 7.28 -10.17
N GLU A 53 2.06 7.97 -10.75
CA GLU A 53 3.47 7.71 -10.46
C GLU A 53 3.70 7.75 -8.95
N THR A 54 4.24 6.66 -8.40
CA THR A 54 4.34 6.46 -6.95
C THR A 54 5.66 5.76 -6.61
N SER A 55 6.33 6.23 -5.56
CA SER A 55 7.48 5.52 -4.98
C SER A 55 7.00 4.58 -3.87
N PHE A 56 7.49 3.34 -3.89
CA PHE A 56 7.20 2.31 -2.90
C PHE A 56 8.47 1.77 -2.29
N GLN A 57 8.44 1.53 -0.99
CA GLN A 57 9.46 0.74 -0.31
C GLN A 57 8.95 -0.68 -0.10
N ILE A 58 9.64 -1.66 -0.68
CA ILE A 58 9.38 -3.09 -0.51
C ILE A 58 10.33 -3.60 0.57
N ILE A 59 9.76 -4.11 1.66
CA ILE A 59 10.49 -4.66 2.79
C ILE A 59 10.12 -6.13 2.96
N ILE A 60 11.12 -7.01 3.00
CA ILE A 60 10.94 -8.42 3.40
C ILE A 60 11.49 -8.59 4.80
N THR A 61 10.63 -9.02 5.70
CA THR A 61 10.95 -9.28 7.11
C THR A 61 10.96 -10.78 7.35
N ASP A 62 11.97 -11.24 8.08
CA ASP A 62 12.15 -12.64 8.40
C ASP A 62 11.24 -13.13 9.54
N PRO A 63 11.18 -14.44 9.82
CA PRO A 63 10.32 -14.98 10.88
C PRO A 63 10.56 -14.46 12.31
N ASP A 64 11.70 -13.80 12.59
CA ASP A 64 12.03 -13.23 13.90
C ASP A 64 11.73 -11.72 13.95
N GLY A 65 11.33 -11.14 12.82
CA GLY A 65 11.03 -9.71 12.70
C GLY A 65 12.19 -8.86 12.17
N GLU A 66 13.27 -9.47 11.67
CA GLU A 66 14.43 -8.73 11.15
C GLU A 66 14.26 -8.43 9.65
N ILE A 67 14.61 -7.21 9.24
CA ILE A 67 14.58 -6.82 7.82
C ILE A 67 15.74 -7.52 7.10
N VAL A 68 15.41 -8.34 6.10
CA VAL A 68 16.39 -9.08 5.27
C VAL A 68 16.46 -8.56 3.84
N PHE A 69 15.52 -7.71 3.44
CA PHE A 69 15.53 -7.04 2.15
C PHE A 69 14.78 -5.70 2.26
N ASP A 70 15.31 -4.68 1.59
CA ASP A 70 14.76 -3.33 1.53
C ASP A 70 15.13 -2.70 0.19
N GLU A 71 14.13 -2.42 -0.64
CA GLU A 71 14.29 -1.76 -1.95
C GLU A 71 13.23 -0.69 -2.15
N GLU A 72 13.67 0.48 -2.62
CA GLU A 72 12.77 1.52 -3.13
C GLU A 72 12.60 1.35 -4.64
N ILE A 73 11.35 1.26 -5.10
CA ILE A 73 10.97 1.20 -6.51
C ILE A 73 10.09 2.40 -6.87
N ILE A 74 10.18 2.85 -8.11
CA ILE A 74 9.33 3.91 -8.65
C ILE A 74 8.57 3.34 -9.83
N GLU A 75 7.25 3.36 -9.74
CA GLU A 75 6.36 2.82 -10.77
C GLU A 75 5.48 3.93 -11.36
N LEU A 76 5.19 3.82 -12.64
CA LEU A 76 4.29 4.73 -13.36
C LEU A 76 2.84 4.27 -13.23
N ALA A 77 1.89 5.20 -13.37
CA ALA A 77 0.46 4.90 -13.34
C ALA A 77 0.09 3.73 -14.27
N GLY A 78 -0.66 2.75 -13.75
CA GLY A 78 -1.06 1.54 -14.46
C GLY A 78 -0.76 0.26 -13.68
N ASP A 79 -0.81 -0.86 -14.41
CA ASP A 79 -0.44 -2.17 -13.89
C ASP A 79 1.10 -2.29 -13.84
N PHE A 80 1.62 -2.85 -12.76
CA PHE A 80 3.05 -3.09 -12.58
C PHE A 80 3.33 -4.53 -12.14
N SER A 81 4.56 -4.99 -12.38
CA SER A 81 5.10 -6.24 -11.87
C SER A 81 6.59 -6.11 -11.61
N HIS A 82 7.04 -6.49 -10.43
CA HIS A 82 8.43 -6.48 -10.02
C HIS A 82 8.84 -7.88 -9.55
N ASN A 83 9.97 -8.37 -10.06
CA ASN A 83 10.38 -9.77 -9.94
C ASN A 83 11.65 -9.91 -9.10
N PHE A 84 11.63 -10.85 -8.16
CA PHE A 84 12.77 -11.23 -7.34
C PHE A 84 13.14 -12.68 -7.56
N ILE A 85 14.42 -12.97 -7.78
CA ILE A 85 14.91 -14.34 -7.80
C ILE A 85 15.08 -14.78 -6.35
N MET A 86 14.26 -15.74 -5.90
CA MET A 86 14.21 -16.13 -4.48
C MET A 86 15.55 -16.67 -3.96
N GLY A 87 16.37 -17.26 -4.85
CA GLY A 87 17.70 -17.73 -4.52
C GLY A 87 18.76 -16.64 -4.35
N GLU A 88 18.50 -15.42 -4.83
CA GLU A 88 19.38 -14.25 -4.68
C GLU A 88 19.05 -13.42 -3.44
N LEU A 89 17.81 -13.52 -2.94
CA LEU A 89 17.46 -13.00 -1.62
C LEU A 89 18.25 -13.82 -0.57
N GLU A 90 19.06 -13.16 0.27
CA GLU A 90 19.88 -13.79 1.32
C GLU A 90 19.04 -14.30 2.51
N LEU A 91 18.01 -15.10 2.21
CA LEU A 91 17.08 -15.67 3.17
C LEU A 91 17.77 -16.86 3.86
N ASN A 92 18.22 -16.60 5.08
CA ASN A 92 19.09 -17.49 5.85
C ASN A 92 18.39 -18.75 6.38
N ARG A 93 17.06 -18.84 6.29
CA ARG A 93 16.27 -19.94 6.82
C ARG A 93 14.91 -20.09 6.13
N SER A 94 14.27 -21.22 6.32
CA SER A 94 12.86 -21.41 5.95
C SER A 94 11.95 -20.87 7.05
N GLY A 95 10.76 -20.38 6.66
CA GLY A 95 9.77 -19.88 7.60
C GLY A 95 8.74 -18.99 6.90
N THR A 96 7.90 -18.34 7.70
CA THR A 96 6.98 -17.30 7.22
C THR A 96 7.72 -15.96 7.18
N TYR A 97 7.74 -15.35 6.01
CA TYR A 97 8.28 -14.02 5.80
C TYR A 97 7.12 -13.06 5.57
N ASP A 98 7.24 -11.85 6.09
CA ASP A 98 6.28 -10.78 5.86
C ASP A 98 6.81 -9.87 4.75
N ILE A 99 6.00 -9.65 3.71
CA ILE A 99 6.27 -8.69 2.65
C ILE A 99 5.42 -7.45 2.94
N SER A 100 6.07 -6.34 3.21
CA SER A 100 5.43 -5.05 3.46
C SER A 100 5.73 -4.10 2.30
N VAL A 101 4.71 -3.37 1.87
CA VAL A 101 4.89 -2.25 0.94
C VAL A 101 4.44 -0.97 1.61
N ILE A 102 5.36 -0.02 1.68
CA ILE A 102 5.14 1.30 2.28
C ILE A 102 5.12 2.31 1.14
N TYR A 103 4.01 3.04 1.00
CA TYR A 103 3.92 4.20 0.10
C TYR A 103 4.05 5.47 0.95
N ASN A 104 4.87 6.42 0.49
CA ASN A 104 5.11 7.70 1.16
C ASN A 104 4.16 8.80 0.67
#